data_AF-A8UQP6-F1
#
_entry.id   AF-A8UQP6-F1
#
_cell.length_a   1.000
_cell.length_b   1.000
_cell.length_c   1.000
_cell.angle_alpha   90.00
_cell.angle_beta   90.00
_cell.angle_gamma   90.00
#
_symmetry.space_group_name_H-M   'P 1'
#
loop_
_entity.id
_entity.type
_entity.pdbx_description
1 polymer ?
#
loop_
_entity_poly.entity_id
_entity_poly.type
_entity_poly.pdbx_seq_one_letter_code
_entity_poly.pdbx_strand_id
1 'polypeptide(L)'
;MQKSVEDLLKKLKEGVKAGEFTISCEDPKPGRFAEEFNLDLAVSKDGEHTHLLHAKVFGGRGYYREWVEIFGIKREVMGVPYFGSELEKTILDLFSFTGRIFVEYFEDKETTRELSMGVPPALSRLGFELATRGYTWFKDWYFPEGLMEGGHKLQGEKTDRKEVQVKRLNKLRGDLGSFLETCKDQHLVDSVLGRFKILEDLWKREFL
;
A
#
# COMPACT_ATOMS: atom_id res chain seq x y z
N MET A 1 -2.42 -8.95 22.68
CA MET A 1 -2.66 -8.46 21.31
C MET A 1 -1.71 -9.24 20.40
N GLN A 2 -1.87 -9.27 19.07
CA GLN A 2 -0.91 -10.02 18.24
C GLN A 2 0.47 -9.34 18.33
N LYS A 3 1.55 -10.11 18.49
CA LYS A 3 2.92 -9.57 18.72
C LYS A 3 3.33 -8.52 17.70
N SER A 4 3.00 -8.71 16.42
CA SER A 4 3.31 -7.75 15.36
C SER A 4 2.64 -6.39 15.54
N VAL A 5 1.41 -6.36 16.08
CA VAL A 5 0.72 -5.11 16.39
C VAL A 5 1.32 -4.45 17.63
N GLU A 6 1.67 -5.22 18.67
CA GLU A 6 2.40 -4.71 19.84
C GLU A 6 3.73 -4.06 19.44
N ASP A 7 4.49 -4.72 18.57
CA ASP A 7 5.76 -4.22 18.04
C ASP A 7 5.56 -2.94 17.19
N LEU A 8 4.50 -2.88 16.37
CA LEU A 8 4.14 -1.69 15.60
C LEU A 8 3.85 -0.51 16.53
N LEU A 9 2.98 -0.69 17.52
CA LEU A 9 2.58 0.37 18.44
C LEU A 9 3.77 0.88 19.24
N LYS A 10 4.66 -0.03 19.66
CA LYS A 10 5.91 0.35 20.33
C LYS A 10 6.78 1.23 19.44
N LYS A 11 7.02 0.81 18.18
CA LYS A 11 7.81 1.60 17.22
C LYS A 11 7.21 2.99 16.97
N LEU A 12 5.89 3.07 16.80
CA LEU A 12 5.20 4.35 16.57
C LEU A 12 5.22 5.27 17.80
N LYS A 13 5.23 4.70 19.01
CA LYS A 13 5.39 5.46 20.25
C LYS A 13 6.82 6.00 20.41
N GLU A 14 7.82 5.21 20.03
CA GLU A 14 9.23 5.61 20.06
C GLU A 14 9.59 6.61 18.93
N GLY A 15 8.82 6.58 17.84
CA GLY A 15 9.04 7.38 16.65
C GLY A 15 9.89 6.64 15.62
N VAL A 16 9.44 6.65 14.36
CA VAL A 16 10.11 5.96 13.24
C VAL A 16 10.68 7.00 12.28
N LYS A 17 11.99 6.96 12.04
CA LYS A 17 12.64 7.88 11.10
C LYS A 17 12.30 7.53 9.65
N ALA A 18 11.99 8.57 8.87
CA ALA A 18 11.75 8.50 7.43
C ALA A 18 12.36 9.75 6.77
N GLY A 19 13.63 9.65 6.36
CA GLY A 19 14.40 10.81 5.91
C GLY A 19 14.55 11.85 7.02
N GLU A 20 14.09 13.07 6.76
CA GLU A 20 14.08 14.18 7.72
C GLU A 20 12.91 14.15 8.72
N PHE A 21 11.92 13.29 8.47
CA PHE A 21 10.73 13.20 9.30
C PHE A 21 10.86 12.11 10.37
N THR A 22 10.09 12.28 11.44
CA THR A 22 9.81 11.22 12.42
C THR A 22 8.30 10.93 12.40
N ILE A 23 7.93 9.71 12.07
CA ILE A 23 6.55 9.22 12.10
C ILE A 23 6.21 8.78 13.53
N SER A 24 5.08 9.20 14.06
CA SER A 24 4.61 8.77 15.38
C SER A 24 3.10 8.59 15.43
N CYS A 25 2.65 7.90 16.48
CA CYS A 25 1.25 7.82 16.88
C CYS A 25 1.19 7.92 18.41
N GLU A 26 0.56 8.97 18.94
CA GLU A 26 0.53 9.23 20.39
C GLU A 26 -0.51 8.35 21.10
N ASP A 27 -1.75 8.34 20.60
CA ASP A 27 -2.88 7.65 21.24
C ASP A 27 -3.61 6.73 20.25
N PRO A 28 -3.20 5.46 20.13
CA PRO A 28 -3.95 4.44 19.42
C PRO A 28 -5.36 4.29 20.02
N LYS A 29 -6.40 4.43 19.20
CA LYS A 29 -7.79 4.32 19.63
C LYS A 29 -8.31 2.91 19.35
N PRO A 30 -9.10 2.30 20.25
CA PRO A 30 -9.78 1.05 19.94
C PRO A 30 -10.71 1.21 18.74
N GLY A 31 -10.77 0.18 17.90
CA GLY A 31 -11.67 0.09 16.77
C GLY A 31 -12.99 -0.61 17.11
N ARG A 32 -13.67 -1.09 16.07
CA ARG A 32 -14.96 -1.78 16.23
C ARG A 32 -14.83 -3.14 16.95
N PHE A 33 -13.70 -3.80 16.79
CA PHE A 33 -13.41 -5.11 17.38
C PHE A 33 -12.27 -4.99 18.38
N ALA A 34 -12.17 -5.96 19.31
CA ALA A 34 -11.11 -5.98 20.32
C ALA A 34 -9.70 -6.03 19.72
N GLU A 35 -9.56 -6.61 18.52
CA GLU A 35 -8.30 -6.70 17.79
C GLU A 35 -8.12 -5.59 16.75
N GLU A 36 -9.04 -4.62 16.69
CA GLU A 36 -8.99 -3.47 15.77
C GLU A 36 -8.51 -2.21 16.49
N PHE A 37 -7.66 -1.43 15.83
CA PHE A 37 -7.12 -0.16 16.31
C PHE A 37 -7.17 0.90 15.21
N ASN A 38 -7.47 2.13 15.59
CA ASN A 38 -7.34 3.31 14.73
C ASN A 38 -6.10 4.09 15.16
N LEU A 39 -5.22 4.35 14.20
CA LEU A 39 -3.97 5.07 14.39
C LEU A 39 -4.05 6.37 13.60
N ASP A 40 -3.95 7.49 14.30
CA ASP A 40 -3.76 8.80 13.69
C ASP A 40 -2.25 9.03 13.60
N LEU A 41 -1.68 8.86 12.41
CA LEU A 41 -0.23 9.02 12.21
C LEU A 41 0.09 10.50 11.98
N ALA A 42 1.05 10.99 12.74
CA ALA A 42 1.63 12.31 12.58
C ALA A 42 3.10 12.19 12.14
N VAL A 43 3.59 13.28 11.55
CA VAL A 43 5.02 13.46 11.28
C VAL A 43 5.52 14.71 11.97
N SER A 44 6.78 14.66 12.41
CA SER A 44 7.48 15.80 12.94
C SER A 44 8.83 16.04 12.26
N LYS A 45 9.16 17.32 12.14
CA LYS A 45 10.44 17.84 11.63
C LYS A 45 10.71 19.18 12.31
N ASP A 46 11.92 19.37 12.83
CA ASP A 46 12.38 20.64 13.43
C ASP A 46 11.45 21.23 14.51
N GLY A 47 10.76 20.38 15.27
CA GLY A 47 9.81 20.79 16.31
C GLY A 47 8.42 21.16 15.80
N GLU A 48 8.19 21.16 14.49
CA GLU A 48 6.85 21.21 13.90
C GLU A 48 6.24 19.80 13.87
N HIS A 49 4.93 19.70 14.12
CA HIS A 49 4.18 18.45 14.13
C HIS A 49 2.94 18.61 13.28
N THR A 50 2.68 17.65 12.38
CA THR A 50 1.51 17.67 11.50
C THR A 50 0.92 16.28 11.35
N HIS A 51 -0.40 16.16 11.51
CA HIS A 51 -1.14 14.94 11.13
C HIS A 51 -0.94 14.62 9.65
N LEU A 52 -0.67 13.35 9.33
CA LEU A 52 -0.41 12.88 7.97
C LEU A 52 -1.57 12.04 7.42
N LEU A 53 -1.96 10.98 8.12
CA LEU A 53 -2.92 9.99 7.62
C LEU A 53 -3.53 9.16 8.76
N HIS A 54 -4.60 8.43 8.44
CA HIS A 54 -5.21 7.44 9.32
C HIS A 54 -4.84 6.02 8.88
N ALA A 55 -4.61 5.14 9.85
CA ALA A 55 -4.48 3.71 9.62
C ALA A 55 -5.43 2.93 10.55
N LYS A 56 -6.29 2.09 9.97
CA LYS A 56 -7.12 1.13 10.71
C LYS A 56 -6.47 -0.25 10.60
N VAL A 57 -6.03 -0.79 11.74
CA VAL A 57 -5.28 -2.06 11.82
C VAL A 57 -6.12 -3.10 12.54
N PHE A 58 -6.25 -4.27 11.95
CA PHE A 58 -6.84 -5.44 12.60
C PHE A 58 -5.79 -6.54 12.76
N GLY A 59 -5.51 -6.94 14.00
CA GLY A 59 -4.48 -7.91 14.36
C GLY A 59 -4.84 -9.39 14.13
N GLY A 60 -5.94 -9.67 13.42
CA GLY A 60 -6.38 -11.04 13.18
C GLY A 60 -7.09 -11.69 14.39
N ARG A 61 -7.94 -12.69 14.12
CA ARG A 61 -8.62 -13.49 15.13
C ARG A 61 -9.10 -14.83 14.56
N GLY A 62 -8.51 -15.95 14.99
CA GLY A 62 -8.89 -17.27 14.52
C GLY A 62 -8.81 -17.39 12.99
N TYR A 63 -9.96 -17.53 12.32
CA TYR A 63 -10.05 -17.60 10.86
C TYR A 63 -9.93 -16.25 10.14
N TYR A 64 -10.04 -15.13 10.87
CA TYR A 64 -9.92 -13.79 10.31
C TYR A 64 -8.44 -13.38 10.26
N ARG A 65 -7.90 -13.25 9.05
CA ARG A 65 -6.54 -12.75 8.83
C ARG A 65 -6.42 -11.29 9.24
N GLU A 66 -5.22 -10.91 9.62
CA GLU A 66 -4.81 -9.53 9.86
C GLU A 66 -4.95 -8.69 8.58
N TRP A 67 -5.29 -7.41 8.76
CA TRP A 67 -5.35 -6.45 7.67
C TRP A 67 -5.11 -5.03 8.15
N VAL A 68 -4.73 -4.15 7.23
CA VAL A 68 -4.62 -2.71 7.48
C VAL A 68 -5.26 -1.92 6.35
N GLU A 69 -5.91 -0.82 6.71
CA GLU A 69 -6.44 0.18 5.80
C GLU A 69 -5.78 1.53 6.08
N ILE A 70 -5.14 2.12 5.07
CA ILE A 70 -4.47 3.43 5.11
C ILE A 70 -5.29 4.41 4.28
N PHE A 71 -5.75 5.52 4.88
CA PHE A 71 -6.67 6.47 4.27
C PHE A 71 -6.55 7.87 4.88
N GLY A 72 -7.24 8.86 4.29
CA GLY A 72 -7.17 10.27 4.71
C GLY A 72 -5.76 10.83 4.55
N ILE A 73 -5.05 10.39 3.52
CA ILE A 73 -3.64 10.68 3.31
C ILE A 73 -3.48 12.11 2.81
N LYS A 74 -2.68 12.93 3.52
CA LYS A 74 -2.28 14.23 2.98
C LYS A 74 -1.35 14.05 1.79
N ARG A 75 -1.69 14.68 0.67
CA ARG A 75 -0.86 14.73 -0.54
C ARG A 75 0.56 15.28 -0.30
N GLU A 76 0.70 16.18 0.66
CA GLU A 76 1.92 16.92 0.96
C GLU A 76 1.96 17.24 2.45
N VAL A 77 3.14 17.19 3.05
CA VAL A 77 3.37 17.56 4.44
C VAL A 77 4.65 18.38 4.54
N MET A 78 4.56 19.56 5.17
CA MET A 78 5.70 20.48 5.35
C MET A 78 6.48 20.75 4.05
N GLY A 79 5.77 20.92 2.92
CA GLY A 79 6.36 21.18 1.61
C GLY A 79 6.88 19.95 0.86
N VAL A 80 6.75 18.74 1.43
CA VAL A 80 7.24 17.49 0.83
C VAL A 80 6.06 16.62 0.37
N PRO A 81 6.02 16.18 -0.90
CA PRO A 81 4.99 15.25 -1.39
C PRO A 81 5.03 13.92 -0.63
N TYR A 82 3.87 13.35 -0.32
CA TYR A 82 3.78 12.03 0.31
C TYR A 82 4.03 10.89 -0.69
N PHE A 83 3.26 10.86 -1.77
CA PHE A 83 3.33 9.75 -2.75
C PHE A 83 4.67 9.77 -3.50
N GLY A 84 5.31 8.61 -3.61
CA GLY A 84 6.64 8.42 -4.18
C GLY A 84 7.81 8.78 -3.25
N SER A 85 7.53 9.23 -2.02
CA SER A 85 8.57 9.64 -1.07
C SER A 85 9.08 8.49 -0.19
N GLU A 86 10.20 8.72 0.50
CA GLU A 86 10.69 7.83 1.56
C GLU A 86 9.71 7.71 2.73
N LEU A 87 8.86 8.72 2.95
CA LEU A 87 7.83 8.70 3.97
C LEU A 87 6.75 7.66 3.65
N GLU A 88 6.27 7.62 2.41
CA GLU A 88 5.34 6.59 1.94
C GLU A 88 5.97 5.20 2.08
N LYS A 89 7.18 5.00 1.56
CA LYS A 89 7.87 3.70 1.62
C LYS A 89 7.99 3.20 3.05
N THR A 90 8.43 4.06 3.98
CA THR A 90 8.59 3.71 5.39
C THR A 90 7.25 3.31 6.02
N ILE A 91 6.16 4.02 5.71
CA ILE A 91 4.83 3.68 6.21
C ILE A 91 4.36 2.34 5.63
N LEU A 92 4.52 2.11 4.33
CA LEU A 92 4.17 0.84 3.72
C LEU A 92 4.99 -0.33 4.32
N ASP A 93 6.26 -0.11 4.65
CA ASP A 93 7.11 -1.08 5.34
C ASP A 93 6.62 -1.39 6.76
N LEU A 94 6.23 -0.37 7.53
CA LEU A 94 5.66 -0.54 8.87
C LEU A 94 4.43 -1.44 8.88
N PHE A 95 3.60 -1.38 7.84
CA PHE A 95 2.36 -2.15 7.72
C PHE A 95 2.49 -3.42 6.89
N SER A 96 3.65 -3.67 6.29
CA SER A 96 3.90 -4.82 5.42
C SER A 96 3.84 -6.18 6.14
N PHE A 97 3.82 -6.21 7.48
CA PHE A 97 3.62 -7.47 8.22
C PHE A 97 2.22 -8.06 8.03
N THR A 98 1.26 -7.26 7.55
CA THR A 98 -0.11 -7.73 7.33
C THR A 98 -0.23 -8.54 6.04
N GLY A 99 -1.06 -9.58 6.06
CA GLY A 99 -1.37 -10.39 4.88
C GLY A 99 -2.30 -9.68 3.88
N ARG A 100 -2.99 -8.62 4.30
CA ARG A 100 -3.88 -7.82 3.47
C ARG A 100 -3.75 -6.33 3.79
N ILE A 101 -3.62 -5.52 2.75
CA ILE A 101 -3.52 -4.07 2.86
C ILE A 101 -4.53 -3.39 1.93
N PHE A 102 -5.08 -2.27 2.38
CA PHE A 102 -5.86 -1.34 1.57
C PHE A 102 -5.21 0.03 1.68
N VAL A 103 -4.97 0.69 0.56
CA VAL A 103 -4.40 2.04 0.54
C VAL A 103 -5.27 2.92 -0.32
N GLU A 104 -5.74 4.03 0.24
CA GLU A 104 -6.45 5.06 -0.51
C GLU A 104 -5.48 5.76 -1.48
N TYR A 105 -5.87 5.84 -2.75
CA TYR A 105 -5.05 6.45 -3.80
C TYR A 105 -5.68 7.71 -4.40
N PHE A 106 -6.77 8.24 -3.83
CA PHE A 106 -7.48 9.40 -4.38
C PHE A 106 -6.57 10.62 -4.60
N GLU A 107 -5.66 10.90 -3.67
CA GLU A 107 -4.69 12.00 -3.76
C GLU A 107 -3.43 11.62 -4.58
N ASP A 108 -3.25 10.34 -4.94
CA ASP A 108 -2.17 9.86 -5.80
C ASP A 108 -2.58 9.95 -7.27
N LYS A 109 -2.22 11.09 -7.87
CA LYS A 109 -2.56 11.38 -9.27
C LYS A 109 -1.89 10.43 -10.25
N GLU A 110 -0.69 9.92 -9.95
CA GLU A 110 0.01 9.00 -10.84
C GLU A 110 -0.70 7.66 -10.86
N THR A 111 -0.95 7.05 -9.69
CA THR A 111 -1.69 5.79 -9.59
C THR A 111 -3.10 5.92 -10.17
N THR A 112 -3.82 7.02 -9.88
CA THR A 112 -5.16 7.27 -10.43
C THR A 112 -5.15 7.31 -11.96
N ARG A 113 -4.17 8.02 -12.55
CA ARG A 113 -4.02 8.09 -14.01
C ARG A 113 -3.70 6.72 -14.59
N GLU A 114 -2.75 6.00 -14.01
CA GLU A 114 -2.32 4.69 -14.50
C GLU A 114 -3.46 3.67 -14.48
N LEU A 115 -4.19 3.57 -13.35
CA LEU A 115 -5.33 2.66 -13.23
C LEU A 115 -6.44 3.01 -14.22
N SER A 116 -6.75 4.30 -14.41
CA SER A 116 -7.76 4.73 -15.40
C SER A 116 -7.34 4.49 -16.86
N MET A 117 -6.03 4.39 -17.14
CA MET A 117 -5.48 3.97 -18.43
C MET A 117 -5.38 2.45 -18.59
N GLY A 118 -5.84 1.67 -17.61
CA GLY A 118 -5.86 0.21 -17.66
C GLY A 118 -4.53 -0.45 -17.32
N VAL A 119 -3.58 0.26 -16.69
CA VAL A 119 -2.35 -0.36 -16.17
C VAL A 119 -2.74 -1.45 -15.17
N PRO A 120 -2.17 -2.67 -15.27
CA PRO A 120 -2.44 -3.72 -14.30
C PRO A 120 -2.19 -3.23 -12.87
N PRO A 121 -3.07 -3.49 -11.89
CA PRO A 121 -2.97 -2.87 -10.57
C PRO A 121 -1.66 -3.12 -9.82
N ALA A 122 -0.96 -4.23 -10.08
CA ALA A 122 0.36 -4.51 -9.49
C ALA A 122 1.51 -3.69 -10.11
N LEU A 123 1.28 -3.07 -11.26
CA LEU A 123 2.26 -2.30 -12.03
C LEU A 123 1.97 -0.79 -12.03
N SER A 124 0.88 -0.36 -11.39
CA SER A 124 0.73 1.06 -11.05
C SER A 124 1.80 1.47 -10.03
N ARG A 125 2.04 2.77 -9.85
CA ARG A 125 3.06 3.31 -8.95
C ARG A 125 2.89 2.79 -7.53
N LEU A 126 1.70 2.95 -6.95
CA LEU A 126 1.37 2.42 -5.63
C LEU A 126 1.35 0.89 -5.60
N GLY A 127 0.78 0.26 -6.63
CA GLY A 127 0.71 -1.19 -6.72
C GLY A 127 2.08 -1.86 -6.76
N PHE A 128 3.03 -1.24 -7.45
CA PHE A 128 4.41 -1.67 -7.53
C PHE A 128 5.10 -1.60 -6.16
N GLU A 129 4.91 -0.52 -5.40
CA GLU A 129 5.41 -0.40 -4.02
C GLU A 129 4.85 -1.50 -3.10
N LEU A 130 3.58 -1.88 -3.27
CA LEU A 130 3.02 -3.01 -2.53
C LEU A 130 3.59 -4.34 -3.05
N ALA A 131 3.76 -4.49 -4.36
CA ALA A 131 4.25 -5.73 -4.97
C ALA A 131 5.68 -6.09 -4.55
N THR A 132 6.54 -5.07 -4.39
CA THR A 132 7.91 -5.25 -3.87
C THR A 132 7.94 -5.67 -2.40
N ARG A 133 6.84 -5.47 -1.66
CA ARG A 133 6.65 -5.89 -0.27
C ARG A 133 5.97 -7.26 -0.14
N GLY A 134 5.83 -8.00 -1.24
CA GLY A 134 5.33 -9.38 -1.27
C GLY A 134 3.81 -9.53 -1.43
N TYR A 135 3.08 -8.43 -1.67
CA TYR A 135 1.67 -8.51 -2.07
C TYR A 135 1.60 -8.98 -3.52
N THR A 136 0.89 -10.08 -3.79
CA THR A 136 0.92 -10.74 -5.12
C THR A 136 -0.43 -10.77 -5.81
N TRP A 137 -1.51 -10.46 -5.08
CA TRP A 137 -2.84 -10.28 -5.64
C TRP A 137 -3.34 -8.90 -5.33
N PHE A 138 -3.96 -8.30 -6.35
CA PHE A 138 -4.40 -6.92 -6.30
C PHE A 138 -5.83 -6.81 -6.74
N LYS A 139 -6.55 -5.87 -6.11
CA LYS A 139 -7.86 -5.44 -6.54
C LYS A 139 -7.96 -3.94 -6.42
N ASP A 140 -8.29 -3.30 -7.53
CA ASP A 140 -8.64 -1.90 -7.57
C ASP A 140 -10.13 -1.72 -7.20
N TRP A 141 -10.39 -0.97 -6.14
CA TRP A 141 -11.73 -0.59 -5.70
C TRP A 141 -12.00 0.85 -6.12
N TYR A 142 -12.26 1.03 -7.43
CA TYR A 142 -12.82 2.25 -8.00
C TYR A 142 -14.35 2.17 -7.99
N PHE A 143 -15.01 3.13 -7.34
CA PHE A 143 -16.47 3.27 -7.35
C PHE A 143 -16.84 4.55 -8.11
N PRO A 144 -17.34 4.46 -9.35
CA PRO A 144 -17.50 5.62 -10.22
C PRO A 144 -18.56 6.65 -9.80
N GLU A 145 -19.50 6.32 -8.91
CA GLU A 145 -20.66 7.19 -8.64
C GLU A 145 -21.18 7.04 -7.20
N GLY A 146 -21.22 8.16 -6.45
CA GLY A 146 -22.13 8.46 -5.33
C GLY A 146 -22.40 7.42 -4.21
N LEU A 147 -22.10 7.82 -2.97
CA LEU A 147 -22.85 7.47 -1.74
C LEU A 147 -22.62 6.10 -1.04
N MET A 148 -21.41 5.52 -1.08
CA MET A 148 -21.02 4.57 -0.02
C MET A 148 -19.64 4.90 0.53
N GLU A 149 -19.58 5.05 1.86
CA GLU A 149 -18.39 5.41 2.64
C GLU A 149 -17.20 4.49 2.32
N GLY A 150 -16.22 5.02 1.59
CA GLY A 150 -14.97 4.36 1.27
C GLY A 150 -14.37 4.92 -0.02
N GLY A 151 -13.30 5.71 0.11
CA GLY A 151 -12.60 6.29 -1.04
C GLY A 151 -11.97 5.24 -1.97
N HIS A 152 -11.41 5.71 -3.09
CA HIS A 152 -10.73 4.86 -4.06
C HIS A 152 -9.54 4.13 -3.41
N LYS A 153 -9.60 2.80 -3.36
CA LYS A 153 -8.63 1.97 -2.63
C LYS A 153 -7.99 0.92 -3.50
N LEU A 154 -6.68 0.77 -3.38
CA LEU A 154 -5.96 -0.37 -3.91
C LEU A 154 -5.78 -1.40 -2.81
N GLN A 155 -6.30 -2.60 -3.03
CA GLN A 155 -6.11 -3.74 -2.13
C GLN A 155 -4.95 -4.61 -2.62
N GLY A 156 -4.07 -5.00 -1.69
CA GLY A 156 -3.02 -6.00 -1.90
C GLY A 156 -3.16 -7.18 -0.94
N GLU A 157 -2.89 -8.40 -1.41
CA GLU A 157 -2.89 -9.61 -0.57
C GLU A 157 -1.65 -10.50 -0.77
N LYS A 158 -1.11 -10.97 0.36
CA LYS A 158 -0.03 -11.96 0.42
C LYS A 158 -0.58 -13.38 0.43
N THR A 159 0.28 -14.30 0.01
CA THR A 159 0.07 -15.74 0.15
C THR A 159 1.43 -16.39 0.31
N ASP A 160 1.49 -17.41 1.17
CA ASP A 160 2.65 -18.28 1.39
C ASP A 160 2.68 -19.46 0.40
N ARG A 161 1.54 -19.74 -0.26
CA ARG A 161 1.40 -20.82 -1.24
C ARG A 161 2.10 -20.50 -2.56
N LYS A 162 3.26 -21.13 -2.81
CA LYS A 162 4.07 -20.98 -4.03
C LYS A 162 3.27 -21.21 -5.32
N GLU A 163 2.40 -22.22 -5.38
CA GLU A 163 1.62 -22.47 -6.60
C GLU A 163 0.65 -21.32 -6.91
N VAL A 164 0.13 -20.67 -5.88
CA VAL A 164 -0.75 -19.50 -6.03
C VAL A 164 0.07 -18.29 -6.48
N GLN A 165 1.27 -18.10 -5.94
CA GLN A 165 2.19 -17.02 -6.35
C GLN A 165 2.57 -17.15 -7.84
N VAL A 166 2.94 -18.34 -8.30
CA VAL A 166 3.25 -18.61 -9.72
C VAL A 166 2.04 -18.34 -10.62
N LYS A 167 0.83 -18.76 -10.21
CA LYS A 167 -0.40 -18.46 -10.96
C LYS A 167 -0.67 -16.95 -11.05
N ARG A 168 -0.46 -16.20 -9.96
CA ARG A 168 -0.62 -14.74 -9.92
C ARG A 168 0.38 -14.03 -10.83
N LEU A 169 1.65 -14.46 -10.86
CA LEU A 169 2.64 -13.93 -11.79
C LEU A 169 2.26 -14.20 -13.26
N ASN A 170 1.81 -15.41 -13.59
CA ASN A 170 1.36 -15.73 -14.95
C ASN A 170 0.13 -14.92 -15.36
N LYS A 171 -0.80 -14.68 -14.43
CA LYS A 171 -1.92 -13.77 -14.68
C LYS A 171 -1.42 -12.34 -14.95
N LEU A 172 -0.48 -11.84 -14.16
CA LEU A 172 0.09 -10.51 -14.36
C LEU A 172 0.76 -10.35 -15.73
N ARG A 173 1.47 -11.38 -16.21
CA ARG A 173 2.02 -11.42 -17.59
C ARG A 173 0.93 -11.27 -18.65
N GLY A 174 -0.18 -11.99 -18.48
CA GLY A 174 -1.33 -11.89 -19.38
C GLY A 174 -1.96 -10.50 -19.35
N ASP A 175 -2.22 -9.97 -18.16
CA ASP A 175 -2.81 -8.64 -17.97
C ASP A 175 -1.89 -7.55 -18.57
N LEU A 176 -0.58 -7.67 -18.41
CA LEU A 176 0.41 -6.79 -19.06
C LEU A 176 0.34 -6.90 -20.59
N GLY A 177 0.26 -8.11 -21.15
CA GLY A 177 0.10 -8.30 -22.59
C GLY A 177 -1.11 -7.55 -23.15
N SER A 178 -2.27 -7.70 -22.50
CA SER A 178 -3.50 -7.00 -22.88
C SER A 178 -3.39 -5.47 -22.75
N PHE A 179 -2.67 -4.97 -21.75
CA PHE A 179 -2.40 -3.54 -21.61
C PHE A 179 -1.52 -3.01 -22.76
N LEU A 180 -0.46 -3.73 -23.13
CA LEU A 180 0.46 -3.34 -24.19
C LEU A 180 -0.18 -3.31 -25.58
N GLU A 181 -1.21 -4.12 -25.81
CA GLU A 181 -1.98 -4.10 -27.07
C GLU A 181 -2.84 -2.84 -27.24
N THR A 182 -3.26 -2.23 -26.14
CA THR A 182 -4.24 -1.14 -26.15
C THR A 182 -3.64 0.23 -25.82
N CYS A 183 -2.55 0.27 -25.07
CA CYS A 183 -1.90 1.52 -24.67
C CYS A 183 -1.06 2.13 -25.79
N LYS A 184 -1.28 3.42 -26.08
CA LYS A 184 -0.54 4.20 -27.08
C LYS A 184 0.49 5.17 -26.48
N ASP A 185 0.48 5.35 -25.15
CA ASP A 185 1.45 6.20 -24.45
C ASP A 185 2.75 5.43 -24.25
N GLN A 186 3.75 5.71 -25.09
CA GLN A 186 5.04 5.00 -25.06
C GLN A 186 5.79 5.20 -23.74
N HIS A 187 5.71 6.40 -23.16
CA HIS A 187 6.39 6.67 -21.89
C HIS A 187 5.79 5.84 -20.76
N LEU A 188 4.46 5.71 -20.73
CA LEU A 188 3.78 4.85 -19.78
C LEU A 188 4.12 3.37 -20.01
N VAL A 189 4.15 2.92 -21.27
CA VAL A 189 4.56 1.56 -21.62
C VAL A 189 5.96 1.23 -21.10
N ASP A 190 6.93 2.12 -21.35
CA ASP A 190 8.31 1.92 -20.91
C ASP A 190 8.42 1.85 -19.39
N SER A 191 7.70 2.72 -18.67
CA SER A 191 7.63 2.71 -17.20
C SER A 191 7.05 1.39 -16.67
N VAL A 192 5.91 0.95 -17.21
CA VAL A 192 5.22 -0.28 -16.79
C VAL A 192 6.07 -1.52 -17.08
N LEU A 193 6.73 -1.58 -18.25
CA LEU A 193 7.67 -2.66 -18.59
C LEU A 193 8.87 -2.69 -17.64
N GLY A 194 9.41 -1.52 -17.29
CA GLY A 194 10.49 -1.39 -16.30
C GLY A 194 10.10 -1.96 -14.94
N ARG A 195 8.92 -1.57 -14.42
CA ARG A 195 8.36 -2.12 -13.17
C ARG A 195 8.14 -3.63 -13.26
N PHE A 196 7.58 -4.12 -14.36
CA PHE A 196 7.33 -5.54 -14.54
C PHE A 196 8.61 -6.36 -14.52
N LYS A 197 9.68 -5.90 -15.19
CA LYS A 197 10.97 -6.58 -15.18
C LYS A 197 11.52 -6.74 -13.76
N ILE A 198 11.49 -5.67 -12.97
CA ILE A 198 11.94 -5.68 -11.57
C ILE A 198 11.10 -6.66 -10.74
N LEU A 199 9.77 -6.59 -10.84
CA LEU A 199 8.88 -7.48 -10.09
C LEU A 199 9.04 -8.94 -10.51
N GLU A 200 9.15 -9.20 -11.82
CA GLU A 200 9.30 -10.55 -12.31
C GLU A 200 10.58 -11.21 -11.78
N ASP A 201 11.70 -10.48 -11.79
CA ASP A 201 12.97 -10.96 -11.24
C ASP A 201 12.89 -11.16 -9.72
N LEU A 202 12.24 -10.25 -8.99
CA LEU A 202 12.01 -10.38 -7.56
C LEU A 202 11.18 -11.63 -7.23
N TRP A 203 10.00 -11.72 -7.84
CA TRP A 203 9.04 -12.79 -7.59
C TRP A 203 9.52 -14.16 -8.05
N LYS A 204 10.27 -14.25 -9.17
CA LYS A 204 10.91 -15.51 -9.57
C LYS A 204 11.86 -16.02 -8.48
N ARG A 205 12.68 -15.14 -7.87
CA ARG A 205 13.61 -15.53 -6.79
C ARG A 205 12.91 -15.94 -5.51
N GLU A 206 11.73 -15.40 -5.23
CA GLU A 206 10.96 -15.73 -4.04
C GLU A 206 10.12 -17.01 -4.21
N PHE A 207 9.60 -17.23 -5.41
CA PHE A 207 8.61 -18.30 -5.65
C PHE A 207 9.27 -19.62 -6.08
N LEU A 208 10.38 -19.54 -6.83
CA LEU A 208 11.11 -20.68 -7.38
C LEU A 208 12.31 -21.00 -6.48
#